data_AF-A0A845R9D6-F1
#
_entry.id   AF-A0A845R9D6-F1
#
_cell.length_a   1.000
_cell.length_b   1.000
_cell.length_c   1.000
_cell.angle_alpha   90.00
_cell.angle_beta   90.00
_cell.angle_gamma   90.00
#
_symmetry.space_group_name_H-M   'P 1'
#
loop_
_entity.id
_entity.type
_entity.pdbx_description
1 polymer ?
#
loop_
_entity_poly.entity_id
_entity_poly.type
_entity_poly.pdbx_seq_one_letter_code
_entity_poly.pdbx_strand_id
1 'polypeptide(L)' 'MNIIKQGNPMKPKDIKRFSCENCGCVFEADNKEYAYADQIENMHDGIVAKCKCPTCGKTSYLYH' A
#
# COMPACT_ATOMS: atom_id res chain seq x y z
N MET A 1 -20.92 7.85 23.01
CA MET A 1 -20.90 7.55 21.56
C MET A 1 -21.35 6.11 21.40
N ASN A 2 -22.36 5.82 20.57
CA ASN A 2 -22.94 4.48 20.45
C ASN A 2 -22.65 3.89 19.07
N ILE A 3 -22.14 2.67 19.03
CA ILE A 3 -21.91 1.94 17.78
C ILE A 3 -23.24 1.24 17.42
N ILE A 4 -23.89 1.68 16.34
CA ILE A 4 -25.16 1.09 15.84
C ILE A 4 -24.95 -0.13 14.93
N LYS A 5 -23.72 -0.34 14.46
CA LYS A 5 -23.31 -1.52 13.68
C LYS A 5 -21.80 -1.71 13.84
N GLN A 6 -21.37 -2.89 14.28
CA GLN A 6 -19.95 -3.24 14.27
C GLN A 6 -19.46 -3.44 12.84
N GLY A 7 -18.32 -2.84 12.49
CA GLY A 7 -17.59 -3.21 11.28
C GLY A 7 -17.01 -4.61 11.43
N ASN A 8 -16.65 -5.26 10.31
CA ASN A 8 -15.89 -6.50 10.33
C ASN A 8 -14.39 -6.19 10.23
N PRO A 9 -13.62 -6.23 11.33
CA PRO A 9 -12.19 -5.96 11.31
C PRO A 9 -11.38 -7.05 10.59
N MET A 10 -11.95 -8.24 10.38
CA MET A 10 -11.38 -9.28 9.53
C MET A 10 -11.64 -8.97 8.04
N LYS A 11 -11.36 -7.73 7.61
CA LYS A 11 -11.33 -7.40 6.18
C LYS A 11 -10.42 -8.40 5.46
N PRO A 12 -10.78 -8.84 4.24
CA PRO A 12 -9.87 -9.62 3.42
C PRO A 12 -8.54 -8.87 3.33
N LYS A 13 -7.42 -9.60 3.41
CA LYS A 13 -6.08 -9.02 3.25
C LYS A 13 -6.09 -8.25 1.93
N ASP A 14 -6.01 -6.93 1.99
CA ASP A 14 -5.91 -6.11 0.79
C ASP A 14 -4.48 -6.25 0.29
N ILE A 15 -4.25 -7.27 -0.56
CA ILE A 15 -2.96 -7.57 -1.14
C ILE A 15 -2.75 -6.66 -2.35
N LYS A 16 -1.67 -5.90 -2.35
CA LYS A 16 -1.25 -5.07 -3.48
C LYS A 16 0.05 -5.60 -4.07
N ARG A 17 0.17 -5.52 -5.40
CA ARG A 17 1.40 -5.87 -6.11
C ARG A 17 2.20 -4.62 -6.41
N PHE A 18 3.47 -4.61 -6.02
CA PHE A 18 4.42 -3.53 -6.24
C PHE A 18 5.50 -3.98 -7.21
N SER A 19 6.00 -3.05 -8.01
CA SER A 19 7.17 -3.25 -8.85
C SER A 19 8.25 -2.27 -8.40
N CYS A 20 9.42 -2.78 -7.99
CA CYS A 20 10.52 -1.94 -7.55
C CYS A 20 11.31 -1.43 -8.75
N GLU A 21 11.25 -0.12 -9.01
CA GLU A 21 11.98 0.50 -10.13
C GLU A 21 13.50 0.41 -9.99
N ASN A 22 14.01 0.22 -8.78
CA ASN A 22 15.46 0.18 -8.54
C ASN A 22 16.09 -1.20 -8.79
N CYS A 23 15.37 -2.29 -8.50
CA CYS A 23 15.93 -3.64 -8.63
C CYS A 23 15.13 -4.55 -9.58
N GLY A 24 13.99 -4.07 -10.10
CA GLY A 24 13.11 -4.82 -11.00
C GLY A 24 12.27 -5.91 -10.32
N CYS A 25 12.37 -6.08 -9.01
CA CYS A 25 11.62 -7.10 -8.28
C CYS A 25 10.13 -6.73 -8.22
N VAL A 26 9.26 -7.71 -8.47
CA VAL A 26 7.81 -7.59 -8.34
C VAL A 26 7.37 -8.43 -7.15
N PHE A 27 6.65 -7.83 -6.21
CA PHE A 27 6.27 -8.47 -4.96
C PHE A 27 4.87 -8.08 -4.52
N GLU A 28 4.27 -8.90 -3.68
CA GLU A 28 2.95 -8.69 -3.11
C GLU A 28 3.10 -8.30 -1.64
N ALA A 29 2.31 -7.35 -1.18
CA ALA A 29 2.35 -6.84 0.19
C ALA A 29 0.94 -6.72 0.75
N ASP A 30 0.76 -7.13 2.00
CA ASP A 30 -0.50 -6.96 2.73
C ASP A 30 -0.65 -5.57 3.34
N ASN A 31 -1.85 -5.23 3.79
CA ASN A 31 -2.19 -3.92 4.34
C ASN A 31 -1.42 -3.53 5.63
N LYS A 32 -0.60 -4.42 6.19
CA LYS A 32 0.36 -4.17 7.27
C LYS A 32 1.77 -3.87 6.76
N GLU A 33 2.08 -4.23 5.53
CA GLU A 33 3.42 -4.12 4.93
C GLU A 33 3.58 -2.84 4.10
N TYR A 34 2.48 -2.35 3.51
CA TYR A 34 2.46 -1.09 2.77
C TYR A 34 1.64 -0.01 3.47
N ALA A 35 1.95 1.24 3.16
CA ALA A 35 1.18 2.41 3.58
C ALA A 35 0.44 3.01 2.39
N TYR A 36 -0.80 3.45 2.59
CA TYR A 36 -1.48 4.29 1.61
C TYR A 36 -0.82 5.66 1.53
N ALA A 37 -0.84 6.25 0.34
CA ALA A 37 -0.38 7.63 0.17
C ALA A 37 -1.37 8.60 0.81
N ASP A 38 -0.88 9.76 1.26
CA ASP A 38 -1.77 10.84 1.67
C ASP A 38 -2.53 11.42 0.46
N GLN A 39 -3.61 12.17 0.72
CA GLN A 39 -4.39 12.86 -0.30
C GLN A 39 -3.51 13.70 -1.25
N ILE A 40 -2.50 14.41 -0.72
CA ILE A 40 -1.62 15.23 -1.57
C ILE A 40 -0.78 14.35 -2.50
N GLU A 41 -0.13 13.30 -1.98
CA GLU A 41 0.66 12.35 -2.77
C GLU A 41 -0.21 11.67 -3.84
N ASN A 42 -1.45 11.32 -3.50
CA ASN A 42 -2.38 10.70 -4.42
C ASN A 42 -2.84 11.63 -5.54
N MET A 43 -3.18 12.88 -5.21
CA MET A 43 -3.73 13.82 -6.19
C MET A 43 -2.64 14.46 -7.09
N HIS A 44 -1.44 14.70 -6.56
CA HIS A 44 -0.40 15.40 -7.30
C HIS A 44 0.58 14.46 -8.00
N ASP A 45 0.98 13.35 -7.35
CA ASP A 45 1.99 12.42 -7.87
C ASP A 45 1.37 11.11 -8.38
N GLY A 46 0.07 10.92 -8.14
CA GLY A 46 -0.64 9.73 -8.52
C GLY A 46 -0.37 8.51 -7.65
N ILE A 47 0.35 8.68 -6.53
CA ILE A 47 0.73 7.57 -5.65
C ILE A 47 -0.52 7.05 -4.91
N VAL A 48 -0.79 5.77 -5.03
CA VAL A 48 -1.85 5.05 -4.30
C VAL A 48 -1.30 4.47 -3.00
N ALA A 49 -0.12 3.83 -3.08
CA ALA A 49 0.50 3.17 -1.93
C ALA A 49 2.01 3.12 -2.07
N LYS A 50 2.70 2.98 -0.94
CA LYS A 50 4.16 2.85 -0.84
C LYS A 50 4.55 1.69 0.05
N CYS A 51 5.51 0.89 -0.40
CA CYS A 51 6.01 -0.28 0.33
C CYS A 51 7.54 -0.34 0.23
N LYS A 52 8.21 -0.84 1.27
CA LYS A 52 9.65 -1.14 1.16
C LYS A 52 9.84 -2.41 0.34
N CYS A 53 10.74 -2.35 -0.64
CA CYS A 53 11.15 -3.52 -1.40
C CYS A 53 11.89 -4.49 -0.46
N PRO A 54 11.45 -5.75 -0.34
CA PRO A 54 12.12 -6.73 0.52
C PRO A 54 13.52 -7.11 0.02
N THR A 55 13.81 -6.89 -1.27
CA THR A 55 15.10 -7.25 -1.88
C THR A 55 16.16 -6.16 -1.71
N CYS A 56 15.85 -4.91 -2.05
CA CYS A 56 16.84 -3.82 -2.06
C CYS A 56 16.58 -2.73 -1.00
N GLY A 57 15.51 -2.84 -0.20
CA GLY A 57 15.18 -1.92 0.89
C GLY A 57 14.67 -0.55 0.46
N LYS A 58 14.66 -0.22 -0.84
CA LYS A 58 14.13 1.04 -1.37
C LYS A 58 12.61 1.04 -1.41
N THR A 59 12.01 2.21 -1.29
CA THR A 59 10.56 2.39 -1.42
C THR A 59 10.13 2.14 -2.86
N SER A 60 9.10 1.31 -3.03
CA SER A 60 8.40 1.09 -4.29
C SER A 60 7.02 1.73 -4.17
N TYR A 61 6.59 2.39 -5.24
CA TYR A 61 5.34 3.14 -5.29
C TYR A 61 4.36 2.41 -6.21
N LEU A 62 3.10 2.41 -5.83
CA LEU A 62 1.99 1.99 -6.67
C LEU A 62 1.28 3.26 -7.13
N TYR A 63 1.01 3.39 -8.42
CA TYR A 63 0.33 4.53 -9.03
C TYR A 63 -1.07 4.15 -9.51
N HIS A 64 -1.94 5.14 -9.78
CA HIS A 64 -3.26 4.93 -10.39
C HIS A 64 -3.25 4.99 -11.91
#